data_AF-A0A7Z9TT42-F1
#
_entry.id   AF-A0A7Z9TT42-F1
#
_cell.length_a   1.000
_cell.length_b   1.000
_cell.length_c   1.000
_cell.angle_alpha   90.00
_cell.angle_beta   90.00
_cell.angle_gamma   90.00
#
_symmetry.space_group_name_H-M   'P 1'
#
loop_
_entity.id
_entity.type
_entity.pdbx_description
1 polymer ?
#
loop_
_entity_poly.entity_id
_entity_poly.type
_entity_poly.pdbx_seq_one_letter_code
_entity_poly.pdbx_strand_id
1 'polypeptide(L)'
;IKLFVGVGHETTGATTYSEQDVRNLLNWIDSDPANHHAVIDATSTLGAMPWAEDLVQQVVSKCCLFMPFQKAIGGTAGYFIVSFTPQALELVETNVNNPSWAIPRQLKLALPEDGKYPVSGKKSLAAGPFYDPAQDKMIGGIINTFSTIAFAETTFGLLRSEKQVGSVRELNKRSVANRAAVEQWVSKHTLFEMGVQDTTRRGAAVTLLKVNDTDVSDSDQHVKIIAKTKQLLGFEGLTHPNGDYERGLDVARYVNTFPGTPGDFRLWIGGSRPVSDITAVFENLEYAYHRAKIVVLEEELAKAGVSFEASADAGSKVRKDDPNRAYKVLIADLVGLKFNSNGNPDFSEVKEYIEEKGSVFHKGPVADHADLETGKIHFFYQPDLSRAEEILPQTDQGQYDALIAAATFFPKESVFNSGGVRIGAGTGNMSSTSWGGGNGAGGVAPLMNTPSFNSRATAHMMFKALLKTSPDLDVATLHQRVIAKNFDTGKQLKDFPTEKIEGKRIGIIGIGNIGREVAKIAQAFSMEVVVHARPRLQKWIESEGFIYAPSIEDAAKGADFISFHTGLGAP
;
A
#
# COMPACT_ATOMS: atom_id res chain seq x y z
N ILE A 1 36.09 25.03 -8.13
CA ILE A 1 34.84 24.44 -7.57
C ILE A 1 34.84 24.81 -6.09
N LYS A 2 33.70 25.20 -5.50
CA LYS A 2 33.60 25.52 -4.04
C LYS A 2 32.66 24.58 -3.29
N LEU A 3 31.72 23.98 -4.01
CA LEU A 3 30.74 23.06 -3.48
C LEU A 3 30.70 21.82 -4.36
N PHE A 4 30.88 20.67 -3.75
CA PHE A 4 30.56 19.37 -4.31
C PHE A 4 29.18 18.93 -3.79
N VAL A 5 28.28 18.53 -4.69
CA VAL A 5 27.01 17.91 -4.33
C VAL A 5 26.96 16.54 -4.99
N GLY A 6 26.85 15.48 -4.19
CA GLY A 6 26.92 14.12 -4.69
C GLY A 6 25.93 13.18 -4.02
N VAL A 7 25.59 12.09 -4.70
CA VAL A 7 24.75 11.02 -4.15
C VAL A 7 25.65 9.90 -3.63
N GLY A 8 25.66 9.63 -2.32
CA GLY A 8 26.56 8.65 -1.71
C GLY A 8 26.30 7.21 -2.17
N HIS A 9 25.03 6.88 -2.35
CA HIS A 9 24.56 5.59 -2.86
C HIS A 9 23.38 5.87 -3.80
N GLU A 10 23.66 5.79 -5.09
CA GLU A 10 22.64 5.95 -6.12
C GLU A 10 21.77 4.68 -6.09
N THR A 11 20.51 4.86 -5.70
CA THR A 11 19.61 3.75 -5.33
C THR A 11 18.99 3.09 -6.57
N THR A 12 19.05 3.75 -7.72
CA THR A 12 18.43 3.29 -8.97
C THR A 12 19.28 2.25 -9.66
N GLY A 13 20.55 2.58 -9.90
CA GLY A 13 21.60 1.77 -10.49
C GLY A 13 22.45 1.01 -9.49
N ALA A 14 22.15 1.12 -8.18
CA ALA A 14 22.82 0.37 -7.12
C ALA A 14 24.35 0.64 -7.02
N THR A 15 24.77 1.87 -7.33
CA THR A 15 26.18 2.27 -7.33
C THR A 15 26.54 3.18 -6.16
N THR A 16 27.81 3.17 -5.78
CA THR A 16 28.42 4.06 -4.78
C THR A 16 29.77 4.56 -5.27
N TYR A 17 30.34 5.55 -4.59
CA TYR A 17 31.72 5.99 -4.83
C TYR A 17 32.72 4.93 -4.41
N SER A 18 33.77 4.74 -5.22
CA SER A 18 34.90 3.91 -4.81
C SER A 18 35.64 4.55 -3.63
N GLU A 19 36.41 3.78 -2.86
CA GLU A 19 37.23 4.36 -1.80
C GLU A 19 38.18 5.44 -2.32
N GLN A 20 38.73 5.26 -3.53
CA GLN A 20 39.62 6.25 -4.14
C GLN A 20 38.89 7.56 -4.46
N ASP A 21 37.65 7.49 -4.97
CA ASP A 21 36.83 8.68 -5.21
C ASP A 21 36.59 9.45 -3.91
N VAL A 22 36.27 8.74 -2.82
CA VAL A 22 36.04 9.34 -1.50
C VAL A 22 37.32 9.96 -0.94
N ARG A 23 38.47 9.28 -1.04
CA ARG A 23 39.77 9.84 -0.62
C ARG A 23 40.12 11.10 -1.40
N ASN A 24 39.86 11.12 -2.71
CA ASN A 24 40.08 12.30 -3.54
C ASN A 24 39.20 13.48 -3.10
N LEU A 25 37.92 13.22 -2.79
CA LEU A 25 37.00 14.24 -2.28
C LEU A 25 37.48 14.82 -0.94
N LEU A 26 37.91 13.96 -0.01
CA LEU A 26 38.40 14.40 1.30
C LEU A 26 39.71 15.20 1.18
N ASN A 27 40.65 14.77 0.33
CA ASN A 27 41.87 15.54 0.05
C ASN A 27 41.55 16.91 -0.57
N TRP A 28 40.54 16.98 -1.44
CA TRP A 28 40.08 18.24 -2.00
C TRP A 28 39.49 19.16 -0.92
N ILE A 29 38.67 18.65 -0.01
CA ILE A 29 38.17 19.40 1.15
C ILE A 29 39.33 19.92 2.00
N ASP A 30 40.28 19.05 2.34
CA ASP A 30 41.42 19.39 3.21
C ASP A 30 42.36 20.44 2.59
N SER A 31 42.37 20.58 1.26
CA SER A 31 43.19 21.59 0.58
C SER A 31 42.72 23.03 0.80
N ASP A 32 41.43 23.24 1.11
CA ASP A 32 40.87 24.55 1.47
C ASP A 32 39.56 24.38 2.28
N PRO A 33 39.65 23.99 3.57
CA PRO A 33 38.46 23.67 4.38
C PRO A 33 37.49 24.83 4.58
N ALA A 34 37.95 26.07 4.38
CA ALA A 34 37.15 27.28 4.51
C ALA A 34 36.27 27.52 3.28
N ASN A 35 36.66 27.04 2.09
CA ASN A 35 35.95 27.30 0.84
C ASN A 35 35.51 26.05 0.08
N HIS A 36 36.01 24.86 0.43
CA HIS A 36 35.65 23.59 -0.19
C HIS A 36 34.69 22.82 0.71
N HIS A 37 33.43 22.74 0.28
CA HIS A 37 32.38 22.03 0.99
C HIS A 37 31.85 20.86 0.16
N ALA A 38 31.42 19.79 0.85
CA ALA A 38 30.71 18.68 0.24
C ALA A 38 29.35 18.48 0.91
N VAL A 39 28.30 18.33 0.10
CA VAL A 39 26.97 17.89 0.53
C VAL A 39 26.71 16.54 -0.11
N ILE A 40 26.57 15.51 0.71
CA ILE A 40 26.30 14.15 0.26
C ILE A 40 24.85 13.81 0.58
N ASP A 41 24.09 13.45 -0.46
CA ASP A 41 22.84 12.74 -0.28
C ASP A 41 23.16 11.33 0.25
N ALA A 42 22.94 11.17 1.55
CA ALA A 42 23.19 9.96 2.31
C ALA A 42 21.94 9.09 2.44
N THR A 43 20.89 9.34 1.64
CA THR A 43 19.58 8.69 1.73
C THR A 43 19.68 7.17 1.83
N SER A 44 20.51 6.54 1.00
CA SER A 44 20.73 5.08 1.03
C SER A 44 22.14 4.68 1.45
N THR A 45 22.92 5.62 2.02
CA THR A 45 24.35 5.39 2.31
C THR A 45 24.63 5.30 3.81
N LEU A 46 23.95 6.08 4.66
CA LEU A 46 24.17 5.98 6.10
C LEU A 46 23.67 4.62 6.63
N GLY A 47 24.52 3.86 7.31
CA GLY A 47 24.22 2.47 7.69
C GLY A 47 24.46 1.46 6.56
N ALA A 48 24.99 1.92 5.42
CA ALA A 48 25.41 1.10 4.30
C ALA A 48 26.66 1.66 3.58
N MET A 49 27.57 2.31 4.33
CA MET A 49 28.81 2.87 3.77
C MET A 49 29.83 1.73 3.57
N PRO A 50 30.18 1.36 2.32
CA PRO A 50 30.99 0.18 2.05
C PRO A 50 32.50 0.49 2.03
N TRP A 51 32.93 1.38 2.91
CA TRP A 51 34.31 1.86 2.99
C TRP A 51 34.94 1.47 4.33
N ALA A 52 36.28 1.52 4.39
CA ALA A 52 37.00 1.39 5.65
C ALA A 52 36.48 2.37 6.73
N GLU A 53 36.47 1.93 7.98
CA GLU A 53 35.87 2.68 9.10
C GLU A 53 36.54 4.06 9.31
N ASP A 54 37.85 4.16 9.11
CA ASP A 54 38.57 5.45 9.17
C ASP A 54 38.07 6.42 8.10
N LEU A 55 37.76 5.92 6.91
CA LEU A 55 37.23 6.72 5.81
C LEU A 55 35.80 7.17 6.09
N VAL A 56 34.96 6.28 6.64
CA VAL A 56 33.60 6.61 7.09
C VAL A 56 33.62 7.74 8.13
N GLN A 57 34.49 7.67 9.13
CA GLN A 57 34.62 8.73 10.14
C GLN A 57 35.03 10.07 9.52
N GLN A 58 35.94 10.06 8.55
CA GLN A 58 36.33 11.28 7.84
C GLN A 58 35.18 11.84 7.01
N VAL A 59 34.40 11.01 6.32
CA VAL A 59 33.21 11.47 5.56
C VAL A 59 32.18 12.11 6.50
N VAL A 60 31.85 11.46 7.62
CA VAL A 60 30.84 11.96 8.56
C VAL A 60 31.29 13.26 9.26
N SER A 61 32.59 13.47 9.42
CA SER A 61 33.14 14.68 10.06
C SER A 61 33.40 15.83 9.09
N LYS A 62 33.78 15.54 7.84
CA LYS A 62 34.20 16.55 6.84
C LYS A 62 33.13 16.91 5.80
N CYS A 63 32.07 16.11 5.68
CA CYS A 63 30.98 16.36 4.73
C CYS A 63 29.68 16.71 5.46
N CYS A 64 28.88 17.58 4.84
CA CYS A 64 27.47 17.74 5.19
C CYS A 64 26.69 16.55 4.63
N LEU A 65 25.80 15.95 5.41
CA LEU A 65 24.99 14.81 4.98
C LEU A 65 23.51 15.18 5.04
N PHE A 66 22.74 14.82 4.02
CA PHE A 66 21.27 14.89 4.05
C PHE A 66 20.70 13.48 3.88
N MET A 67 19.73 13.09 4.71
CA MET A 67 19.09 11.79 4.61
C MET A 67 17.74 11.74 5.29
N PRO A 68 16.78 10.96 4.76
CA PRO A 68 15.55 10.63 5.45
C PRO A 68 15.72 9.33 6.25
N PHE A 69 14.84 9.08 7.21
CA PHE A 69 15.02 7.93 8.11
C PHE A 69 14.60 6.57 7.52
N GLN A 70 13.65 6.55 6.57
CA GLN A 70 12.98 5.33 6.06
C GLN A 70 13.80 4.43 5.14
N LYS A 71 15.12 4.52 5.20
CA LYS A 71 16.04 3.82 4.28
C LYS A 71 16.98 2.93 5.06
N ALA A 72 18.29 3.15 4.95
CA ALA A 72 19.28 2.20 5.46
C ALA A 72 19.30 2.04 6.98
N ILE A 73 18.86 3.07 7.70
CA ILE A 73 18.77 3.05 9.16
C ILE A 73 17.39 2.59 9.68
N GLY A 74 16.36 2.46 8.82
CA GLY A 74 15.10 1.80 9.15
C GLY A 74 14.07 2.58 9.98
N GLY A 75 14.03 3.92 9.90
CA GLY A 75 12.97 4.73 10.53
C GLY A 75 11.72 4.96 9.66
N THR A 76 10.90 5.96 10.00
CA THR A 76 9.64 6.27 9.29
C THR A 76 9.82 7.42 8.30
N ALA A 77 9.04 7.43 7.22
CA ALA A 77 9.05 8.49 6.23
C ALA A 77 8.46 9.80 6.78
N GLY A 78 8.79 10.92 6.14
CA GLY A 78 8.24 12.25 6.50
C GLY A 78 9.23 13.17 7.21
N TYR A 79 10.42 12.68 7.55
CA TYR A 79 11.51 13.47 8.12
C TYR A 79 12.81 13.27 7.38
N PHE A 80 13.61 14.33 7.40
CA PHE A 80 15.00 14.31 7.00
C PHE A 80 15.87 14.90 8.11
N ILE A 81 17.07 14.35 8.27
CA ILE A 81 18.16 14.93 9.03
C ILE A 81 19.13 15.57 8.04
N VAL A 82 19.68 16.71 8.42
CA VAL A 82 20.86 17.28 7.79
C VAL A 82 21.95 17.44 8.85
N SER A 83 23.14 16.93 8.58
CA SER A 83 24.34 17.27 9.34
C SER A 83 25.12 18.35 8.59
N PHE A 84 25.69 19.30 9.35
CA PHE A 84 26.52 20.38 8.81
C PHE A 84 27.89 20.36 9.48
N THR A 85 28.92 20.67 8.71
CA THR A 85 30.23 20.99 9.29
C THR A 85 30.21 22.41 9.86
N PRO A 86 31.10 22.74 10.84
CA PRO A 86 31.20 24.10 11.37
C PRO A 86 31.42 25.16 10.29
N GLN A 87 32.28 24.87 9.30
CA GLN A 87 32.58 25.78 8.19
C GLN A 87 31.35 25.98 7.28
N ALA A 88 30.53 24.94 7.09
CA ALA A 88 29.29 25.07 6.34
C ALA A 88 28.25 25.93 7.08
N LEU A 89 28.17 25.83 8.41
CA LEU A 89 27.28 26.69 9.21
C LEU A 89 27.70 28.17 9.13
N GLU A 90 29.00 28.47 9.21
CA GLU A 90 29.52 29.83 9.03
C GLU A 90 29.17 30.42 7.65
N LEU A 91 29.31 29.60 6.60
CA LEU A 91 28.90 29.97 5.24
C LEU A 91 27.38 30.21 5.15
N VAL A 92 26.56 29.36 5.78
CA VAL A 92 25.10 29.54 5.82
C VAL A 92 24.76 30.86 6.53
N GLU A 93 25.36 31.15 7.68
CA GLU A 93 25.11 32.38 8.46
C GLU A 93 25.51 33.65 7.68
N THR A 94 26.61 33.58 6.92
CA THR A 94 27.02 34.66 6.01
C THR A 94 25.97 34.85 4.90
N ASN A 95 25.58 33.76 4.22
CA ASN A 95 24.69 33.82 3.06
C ASN A 95 23.26 34.25 3.41
N VAL A 96 22.71 33.86 4.56
CA VAL A 96 21.34 34.22 4.94
C VAL A 96 21.16 35.73 5.21
N ASN A 97 22.24 36.44 5.52
CA ASN A 97 22.23 37.88 5.75
C ASN A 97 22.34 38.70 4.45
N ASN A 98 22.75 38.07 3.34
CA ASN A 98 22.78 38.68 2.02
C ASN A 98 22.44 37.64 0.93
N PRO A 99 21.22 37.08 0.93
CA PRO A 99 20.91 35.96 0.06
C PRO A 99 20.70 36.45 -1.37
N SER A 100 21.27 35.74 -2.35
CA SER A 100 21.12 36.10 -3.77
C SER A 100 19.70 35.88 -4.32
N TRP A 101 18.82 35.23 -3.54
CA TRP A 101 17.44 34.90 -3.89
C TRP A 101 16.60 34.69 -2.63
N ALA A 102 15.27 34.75 -2.75
CA ALA A 102 14.38 34.54 -1.63
C ALA A 102 14.35 33.06 -1.19
N ILE A 103 14.61 32.80 0.10
CA ILE A 103 14.54 31.46 0.69
C ILE A 103 13.15 31.25 1.32
N PRO A 104 12.37 30.23 0.91
CA PRO A 104 11.08 29.90 1.52
C PRO A 104 11.21 29.69 3.03
N ARG A 105 10.21 30.14 3.80
CA ARG A 105 10.24 30.10 5.28
C ARG A 105 10.55 28.70 5.83
N GLN A 106 9.99 27.66 5.20
CA GLN A 106 10.16 26.26 5.60
C GLN A 106 11.59 25.73 5.40
N LEU A 107 12.40 26.41 4.58
CA LEU A 107 13.79 26.04 4.29
C LEU A 107 14.81 26.96 4.98
N LYS A 108 14.35 27.91 5.80
CA LYS A 108 15.24 28.85 6.50
C LYS A 108 15.87 28.17 7.71
N LEU A 109 17.21 28.10 7.72
CA LEU A 109 17.99 27.57 8.84
C LEU A 109 18.26 28.64 9.91
N ALA A 110 18.30 29.91 9.51
CA ALA A 110 18.57 31.05 10.38
C ALA A 110 17.30 31.86 10.65
N LEU A 111 17.19 32.37 11.88
CA LEU A 111 16.07 33.19 12.34
C LEU A 111 16.53 34.64 12.57
N PRO A 112 15.64 35.64 12.45
CA PRO A 112 15.94 37.01 12.83
C PRO A 112 16.33 37.09 14.31
N GLU A 113 17.42 37.81 14.63
CA GLU A 113 17.83 38.06 16.01
C GLU A 113 16.79 38.94 16.76
N ASP A 114 16.17 39.88 16.04
CA ASP A 114 15.06 40.70 16.54
C ASP A 114 13.79 40.40 15.72
N GLY A 115 12.78 39.84 16.39
CA GLY A 115 11.48 39.50 15.80
C GLY A 115 10.71 40.71 15.25
N LYS A 116 11.06 41.95 15.63
CA LYS A 116 10.49 43.18 15.05
C LYS A 116 10.94 43.44 13.63
N TYR A 117 12.09 42.90 13.22
CA TYR A 117 12.68 43.09 11.89
C TYR A 117 12.83 41.75 11.14
N PRO A 118 11.74 41.04 10.85
CA PRO A 118 11.81 39.67 10.35
C PRO A 118 12.40 39.54 8.93
N VAL A 119 12.43 40.64 8.18
CA VAL A 119 12.96 40.70 6.80
C VAL A 119 14.30 41.42 6.77
N SER A 120 14.36 42.63 7.32
CA SER A 120 15.52 43.53 7.26
C SER A 120 16.55 43.32 8.38
N GLY A 121 16.19 42.62 9.46
CA GLY A 121 17.08 42.37 10.58
C GLY A 121 18.17 41.34 10.26
N LYS A 122 19.24 41.39 11.05
CA LYS A 122 20.28 40.37 11.07
C LYS A 122 19.68 39.02 11.44
N LYS A 123 20.07 37.99 10.71
CA LYS A 123 19.63 36.60 10.89
C LYS A 123 20.81 35.81 11.44
N SER A 124 20.54 34.90 12.36
CA SER A 124 21.57 34.07 12.97
C SER A 124 21.09 32.62 13.11
N LEU A 125 22.05 31.70 13.14
CA LEU A 125 21.83 30.29 13.45
C LEU A 125 21.74 30.02 14.96
N ALA A 126 22.03 31.01 15.81
CA ALA A 126 22.04 30.86 17.27
C ALA A 126 20.70 30.44 17.90
N ALA A 127 19.59 30.63 17.17
CA ALA A 127 18.25 30.16 17.57
C ALA A 127 17.67 29.14 16.56
N GLY A 128 18.49 28.63 15.65
CA GLY A 128 18.08 27.68 14.62
C GLY A 128 17.76 26.29 15.18
N PRO A 129 17.12 25.41 14.39
CA PRO A 129 16.69 24.07 14.81
C PRO A 129 17.87 23.07 14.84
N PHE A 130 18.97 23.43 15.49
CA PHE A 130 20.19 22.63 15.57
C PHE A 130 20.29 21.89 16.90
N TYR A 131 20.78 20.66 16.83
CA TYR A 131 21.21 19.89 17.99
C TYR A 131 22.71 20.13 18.22
N ASP A 132 23.09 20.46 19.46
CA ASP A 132 24.49 20.57 19.88
C ASP A 132 24.91 19.26 20.57
N PRO A 133 25.77 18.44 19.93
CA PRO A 133 26.23 17.19 20.53
C PRO A 133 27.18 17.38 21.72
N ALA A 134 27.86 18.52 21.84
CA ALA A 134 28.75 18.80 22.97
C ALA A 134 27.97 19.17 24.24
N GLN A 135 26.80 19.79 24.07
CA GLN A 135 25.92 20.18 25.18
C GLN A 135 24.72 19.23 25.37
N ASP A 136 24.57 18.23 24.49
CA ASP A 136 23.46 17.29 24.44
C ASP A 136 22.08 17.98 24.51
N LYS A 137 21.88 19.03 23.69
CA LYS A 137 20.63 19.80 23.68
C LYS A 137 20.30 20.42 22.34
N MET A 138 19.01 20.69 22.12
CA MET A 138 18.58 21.56 21.03
C MET A 138 18.91 23.03 21.35
N ILE A 139 19.54 23.72 20.41
CA ILE A 139 19.88 25.15 20.52
C ILE A 139 18.64 26.03 20.28
N GLY A 140 17.70 25.58 19.45
CA GLY A 140 16.47 26.30 19.11
C GLY A 140 15.28 25.36 18.84
N GLY A 141 14.12 25.98 18.63
CA GLY A 141 12.87 25.26 18.38
C GLY A 141 12.72 24.80 16.92
N ILE A 142 11.89 23.77 16.71
CA ILE A 142 11.49 23.35 15.36
C ILE A 142 10.54 24.41 14.79
N ILE A 143 10.72 24.76 13.50
CA ILE A 143 10.07 25.91 12.86
C ILE A 143 8.54 25.79 12.81
N ASN A 144 8.00 24.56 12.78
CA ASN A 144 6.57 24.30 12.66
C ASN A 144 6.17 23.03 13.45
N THR A 145 4.87 22.83 13.62
CA THR A 145 4.31 21.59 14.17
C THR A 145 4.77 20.40 13.33
N PHE A 146 5.36 19.41 13.99
CA PHE A 146 5.79 18.15 13.38
C PHE A 146 4.96 16.99 13.94
N SER A 147 4.83 15.91 13.19
CA SER A 147 4.20 14.65 13.64
C SER A 147 4.99 13.99 14.77
N THR A 148 4.53 14.16 16.01
CA THR A 148 5.08 13.47 17.17
C THR A 148 5.03 11.94 17.00
N ILE A 149 4.02 11.41 16.31
CA ILE A 149 3.91 9.97 15.99
C ILE A 149 5.05 9.52 15.08
N ALA A 150 5.28 10.19 13.95
CA ALA A 150 6.33 9.76 13.03
C ALA A 150 7.73 9.95 13.63
N PHE A 151 7.92 10.93 14.53
CA PHE A 151 9.14 11.07 15.32
C PHE A 151 9.30 9.96 16.36
N ALA A 152 8.23 9.58 17.06
CA ALA A 152 8.22 8.48 18.03
C ALA A 152 8.46 7.12 17.35
N GLU A 153 7.76 6.82 16.26
CA GLU A 153 7.97 5.60 15.47
C GLU A 153 9.40 5.50 14.95
N THR A 154 9.94 6.61 14.42
CA THR A 154 11.35 6.67 14.01
C THR A 154 12.27 6.40 15.19
N THR A 155 12.08 7.09 16.31
CA THR A 155 12.93 6.94 17.51
C THR A 155 12.90 5.51 18.03
N PHE A 156 11.72 4.95 18.27
CA PHE A 156 11.56 3.59 18.77
C PHE A 156 11.99 2.54 17.75
N GLY A 157 11.78 2.79 16.45
CA GLY A 157 12.25 1.95 15.35
C GLY A 157 13.78 1.89 15.30
N LEU A 158 14.45 3.03 15.40
CA LEU A 158 15.91 3.12 15.46
C LEU A 158 16.47 2.43 16.71
N LEU A 159 15.89 2.68 17.89
CA LEU A 159 16.30 2.00 19.14
C LEU A 159 16.09 0.48 19.06
N ARG A 160 15.03 0.02 18.37
CA ARG A 160 14.80 -1.40 18.14
C ARG A 160 15.84 -1.98 17.19
N SER A 161 16.14 -1.27 16.10
CA SER A 161 17.19 -1.65 15.15
C SER A 161 18.56 -1.71 15.83
N GLU A 162 18.88 -0.73 16.67
CA GLU A 162 20.11 -0.72 17.46
C GLU A 162 20.20 -1.93 18.40
N LYS A 163 19.12 -2.29 19.09
CA LYS A 163 19.08 -3.50 19.93
C LYS A 163 19.25 -4.80 19.14
N GLN A 164 18.75 -4.86 17.89
CA GLN A 164 18.78 -6.06 17.06
C GLN A 164 20.09 -6.23 16.26
N VAL A 165 20.67 -5.13 15.81
CA VAL A 165 21.83 -5.15 14.89
C VAL A 165 23.08 -4.57 15.54
N GLY A 166 22.94 -3.60 16.42
CA GLY A 166 24.01 -2.81 17.01
C GLY A 166 24.07 -1.40 16.43
N SER A 167 25.21 -0.74 16.65
CA SER A 167 25.44 0.64 16.18
C SER A 167 25.37 0.75 14.64
N VAL A 168 25.33 1.98 14.14
CA VAL A 168 25.44 2.25 12.69
C VAL A 168 26.70 1.65 12.04
N ARG A 169 27.78 1.45 12.83
CA ARG A 169 28.99 0.76 12.36
C ARG A 169 28.73 -0.73 12.11
N GLU A 170 27.91 -1.37 12.95
CA GLU A 170 27.51 -2.77 12.75
C GLU A 170 26.53 -2.91 11.58
N LEU A 171 25.67 -1.91 11.35
CA LEU A 171 24.85 -1.83 10.13
C LEU A 171 25.72 -1.76 8.87
N ASN A 172 26.74 -0.89 8.85
CA ASN A 172 27.70 -0.81 7.74
C ASN A 172 28.38 -2.16 7.50
N LYS A 173 28.95 -2.79 8.54
CA LYS A 173 29.60 -4.11 8.43
C LYS A 173 28.66 -5.17 7.88
N ARG A 174 27.42 -5.23 8.38
CA ARG A 174 26.43 -6.20 7.91
C ARG A 174 26.01 -5.93 6.47
N SER A 175 25.87 -4.67 6.06
CA SER A 175 25.57 -4.31 4.67
C SER A 175 26.67 -4.78 3.70
N VAL A 176 27.95 -4.67 4.11
CA VAL A 176 29.09 -5.17 3.33
C VAL A 176 29.08 -6.70 3.27
N ALA A 177 28.77 -7.38 4.38
CA ALA A 177 28.62 -8.82 4.40
C ALA A 177 27.45 -9.30 3.52
N ASN A 178 26.32 -8.59 3.53
CA ASN A 178 25.19 -8.85 2.65
C ASN A 178 25.58 -8.70 1.18
N ARG A 179 26.27 -7.60 0.81
CA ARG A 179 26.82 -7.41 -0.55
C ARG A 179 27.71 -8.57 -0.97
N ALA A 180 28.64 -8.99 -0.11
CA ALA A 180 29.52 -10.12 -0.38
C ALA A 180 28.75 -11.45 -0.56
N ALA A 181 27.69 -11.66 0.22
CA ALA A 181 26.82 -12.83 0.08
C ALA A 181 26.08 -12.84 -1.26
N VAL A 182 25.60 -11.67 -1.74
CA VAL A 182 25.03 -11.56 -3.09
C VAL A 182 26.06 -11.90 -4.16
N GLU A 183 27.27 -11.32 -4.07
CA GLU A 183 28.34 -11.57 -5.04
C GLU A 183 28.72 -13.05 -5.09
N GLN A 184 28.84 -13.68 -3.92
CA GLN A 184 29.12 -15.12 -3.82
C GLN A 184 27.98 -15.96 -4.39
N TRP A 185 26.73 -15.60 -4.11
CA TRP A 185 25.57 -16.30 -4.65
C TRP A 185 25.53 -16.19 -6.17
N VAL A 186 25.63 -14.98 -6.73
CA VAL A 186 25.62 -14.76 -8.19
C VAL A 186 26.78 -15.50 -8.87
N SER A 187 27.96 -15.58 -8.26
CA SER A 187 29.09 -16.33 -8.83
C SER A 187 28.84 -17.84 -9.02
N LYS A 188 27.83 -18.40 -8.33
CA LYS A 188 27.44 -19.82 -8.40
C LYS A 188 26.22 -20.06 -9.29
N HIS A 189 25.51 -19.02 -9.70
CA HIS A 189 24.25 -19.12 -10.44
C HIS A 189 24.37 -18.37 -11.76
N THR A 190 24.66 -19.11 -12.84
CA THR A 190 24.93 -18.56 -14.18
C THR A 190 23.73 -17.83 -14.80
N LEU A 191 22.53 -18.07 -14.27
CA LEU A 191 21.30 -17.40 -14.66
C LEU A 191 21.30 -15.90 -14.30
N PHE A 192 22.09 -15.47 -13.31
CA PHE A 192 22.09 -14.09 -12.84
C PHE A 192 23.43 -13.41 -13.06
N GLU A 193 23.39 -12.11 -13.33
CA GLU A 193 24.54 -11.24 -13.50
C GLU A 193 24.38 -9.99 -12.62
N MET A 194 25.48 -9.50 -12.06
CA MET A 194 25.47 -8.24 -11.32
C MET A 194 25.26 -7.07 -12.30
N GLY A 195 24.24 -6.23 -12.07
CA GLY A 195 23.97 -5.06 -12.89
C GLY A 195 25.07 -3.98 -12.84
N VAL A 196 25.85 -3.96 -11.75
CA VAL A 196 27.03 -3.10 -11.61
C VAL A 196 28.30 -3.93 -11.83
N GLN A 197 28.99 -3.66 -12.93
CA GLN A 197 30.18 -4.42 -13.34
C GLN A 197 31.42 -4.07 -12.52
N ASP A 198 31.64 -2.78 -12.26
CA ASP A 198 32.76 -2.32 -11.43
C ASP A 198 32.52 -2.68 -9.96
N THR A 199 33.25 -3.69 -9.47
CA THR A 199 33.14 -4.20 -8.10
C THR A 199 33.45 -3.15 -7.05
N THR A 200 34.27 -2.14 -7.38
CA THR A 200 34.64 -1.06 -6.45
C THR A 200 33.54 -0.02 -6.28
N ARG A 201 32.53 -0.04 -7.16
CA ARG A 201 31.39 0.90 -7.18
C ARG A 201 30.06 0.23 -6.84
N ARG A 202 30.05 -1.04 -6.43
CA ARG A 202 28.83 -1.73 -5.99
C ARG A 202 28.36 -1.19 -4.65
N GLY A 203 27.11 -0.76 -4.60
CA GLY A 203 26.46 -0.34 -3.37
C GLY A 203 26.24 -1.49 -2.39
N ALA A 204 26.07 -1.15 -1.10
CA ALA A 204 25.81 -2.12 -0.03
C ALA A 204 24.39 -2.02 0.55
N ALA A 205 23.58 -1.04 0.14
CA ALA A 205 22.19 -0.93 0.56
C ALA A 205 21.23 -1.62 -0.41
N VAL A 206 21.56 -1.60 -1.70
CA VAL A 206 20.74 -2.11 -2.79
C VAL A 206 21.63 -2.87 -3.76
N THR A 207 21.11 -3.96 -4.31
CA THR A 207 21.72 -4.65 -5.45
C THR A 207 20.80 -4.60 -6.66
N LEU A 208 21.41 -4.66 -7.84
CA LEU A 208 20.73 -4.76 -9.13
C LEU A 208 21.21 -6.05 -9.78
N LEU A 209 20.28 -6.94 -10.11
CA LEU A 209 20.54 -8.17 -10.85
C LEU A 209 19.92 -8.09 -12.24
N LYS A 210 20.65 -8.63 -13.21
CA LYS A 210 20.18 -8.92 -14.56
C LYS A 210 20.06 -10.43 -14.70
N VAL A 211 19.07 -10.88 -15.46
CA VAL A 211 18.91 -12.28 -15.84
C VAL A 211 19.63 -12.53 -17.17
N ASN A 212 20.40 -13.60 -17.21
CA ASN A 212 21.14 -14.09 -18.37
C ASN A 212 20.68 -15.52 -18.71
N ASP A 213 19.43 -15.66 -19.14
CA ASP A 213 18.88 -16.94 -19.57
C ASP A 213 19.14 -17.17 -21.05
N THR A 214 20.02 -18.12 -21.37
CA THR A 214 20.41 -18.43 -22.75
C THR A 214 19.29 -19.04 -23.59
N ASP A 215 18.23 -19.54 -22.96
CA ASP A 215 17.10 -20.14 -23.66
C ASP A 215 16.03 -19.09 -24.05
N VAL A 216 16.16 -17.85 -23.56
CA VAL A 216 15.20 -16.77 -23.81
C VAL A 216 15.86 -15.70 -24.68
N SER A 217 15.70 -15.83 -26.00
CA SER A 217 16.22 -14.85 -26.97
C SER A 217 15.22 -13.74 -27.31
N ASP A 218 13.94 -13.92 -26.98
CA ASP A 218 12.88 -12.97 -27.28
C ASP A 218 12.69 -11.96 -26.14
N SER A 219 12.77 -10.67 -26.47
CA SER A 219 12.69 -9.60 -25.46
C SER A 219 11.33 -9.51 -24.78
N ASP A 220 10.24 -9.82 -25.48
CA ASP A 220 8.90 -9.74 -24.92
C ASP A 220 8.64 -10.91 -23.98
N GLN A 221 9.13 -12.10 -24.31
CA GLN A 221 9.14 -13.25 -23.42
C GLN A 221 9.95 -12.96 -22.15
N HIS A 222 11.16 -12.40 -22.28
CA HIS A 222 11.97 -12.01 -21.13
C HIS A 222 11.19 -11.07 -20.20
N VAL A 223 10.60 -10.00 -20.73
CA VAL A 223 9.82 -9.03 -19.94
C VAL A 223 8.63 -9.71 -19.23
N LYS A 224 7.90 -10.61 -19.90
CA LYS A 224 6.79 -11.36 -19.28
C LYS A 224 7.27 -12.27 -18.16
N ILE A 225 8.39 -12.99 -18.35
CA ILE A 225 8.97 -13.87 -17.32
C ILE A 225 9.36 -13.04 -16.10
N ILE A 226 10.04 -11.90 -16.29
CA ILE A 226 10.41 -11.01 -15.20
C ILE A 226 9.16 -10.50 -14.46
N ALA A 227 8.11 -10.09 -15.18
CA ALA A 227 6.87 -9.63 -14.57
C ALA A 227 6.20 -10.72 -13.70
N LYS A 228 6.06 -11.94 -14.24
CA LYS A 228 5.50 -13.08 -13.51
C LYS A 228 6.39 -13.54 -12.34
N THR A 229 7.71 -13.45 -12.48
CA THR A 229 8.64 -13.71 -11.37
C THR A 229 8.34 -12.77 -10.19
N LYS A 230 8.09 -11.49 -10.47
CA LYS A 230 7.73 -10.49 -9.45
C LYS A 230 6.37 -10.80 -8.81
N GLN A 231 5.39 -11.26 -9.57
CA GLN A 231 4.08 -11.68 -9.06
C GLN A 231 4.19 -12.86 -8.09
N LEU A 232 5.00 -13.87 -8.45
CA LEU A 232 5.18 -15.07 -7.64
C LEU A 232 6.01 -14.79 -6.37
N LEU A 233 7.02 -13.92 -6.43
CA LEU A 233 7.74 -13.45 -5.24
C LEU A 233 6.84 -12.66 -4.28
N GLY A 234 5.88 -11.92 -4.83
CA GLY A 234 4.83 -11.21 -4.09
C GLY A 234 3.70 -12.13 -3.64
N PHE A 235 2.53 -11.55 -3.40
CA PHE A 235 1.34 -12.28 -2.93
C PHE A 235 0.37 -12.65 -4.05
N GLU A 236 0.63 -12.22 -5.30
CA GLU A 236 -0.30 -12.34 -6.42
C GLU A 236 -0.39 -13.78 -6.95
N GLY A 237 0.73 -14.50 -7.02
CA GLY A 237 0.78 -15.86 -7.57
C GLY A 237 0.69 -15.90 -9.10
N LEU A 238 0.57 -17.10 -9.66
CA LEU A 238 0.52 -17.37 -11.11
C LEU A 238 -0.63 -18.31 -11.43
N THR A 239 -1.29 -18.09 -12.57
CA THR A 239 -2.27 -19.03 -13.12
C THR A 239 -1.70 -19.66 -14.39
N HIS A 240 -1.69 -20.99 -14.44
CA HIS A 240 -1.25 -21.78 -15.58
C HIS A 240 -2.35 -21.91 -16.65
N PRO A 241 -2.03 -22.18 -17.93
CA PRO A 241 -3.03 -22.37 -18.98
C PRO A 241 -4.01 -23.52 -18.75
N ASN A 242 -3.61 -24.54 -17.98
CA ASN A 242 -4.50 -25.64 -17.57
C ASN A 242 -5.51 -25.24 -16.47
N GLY A 243 -5.42 -24.01 -15.94
CA GLY A 243 -6.29 -23.47 -14.88
C GLY A 243 -5.72 -23.60 -13.47
N ASP A 244 -4.57 -24.26 -13.28
CA ASP A 244 -3.94 -24.41 -11.96
C ASP A 244 -3.42 -23.06 -11.46
N TYR A 245 -3.61 -22.78 -10.17
CA TYR A 245 -3.14 -21.55 -9.53
C TYR A 245 -2.00 -21.85 -8.53
N GLU A 246 -0.84 -21.27 -8.79
CA GLU A 246 0.31 -21.25 -7.88
C GLU A 246 0.24 -20.00 -7.00
N ARG A 247 0.16 -20.20 -5.68
CA ARG A 247 0.08 -19.09 -4.72
C ARG A 247 1.40 -18.32 -4.65
N GLY A 248 1.31 -16.99 -4.57
CA GLY A 248 2.45 -16.12 -4.30
C GLY A 248 3.16 -16.44 -2.98
N LEU A 249 4.49 -16.37 -2.99
CA LEU A 249 5.37 -16.72 -1.88
C LEU A 249 5.35 -15.67 -0.76
N ASP A 250 5.03 -14.43 -1.09
CA ASP A 250 5.02 -13.26 -0.20
C ASP A 250 6.37 -13.01 0.52
N VAL A 251 7.48 -13.35 -0.15
CA VAL A 251 8.85 -13.21 0.37
C VAL A 251 9.48 -11.88 -0.05
N ALA A 252 9.02 -11.26 -1.14
CA ALA A 252 9.48 -9.96 -1.59
C ALA A 252 8.39 -9.20 -2.36
N ARG A 253 8.01 -8.01 -1.88
CA ARG A 253 6.91 -7.21 -2.46
C ARG A 253 7.37 -6.04 -3.35
N TYR A 254 8.62 -5.61 -3.20
CA TYR A 254 9.16 -4.46 -3.96
C TYR A 254 10.56 -4.78 -4.49
N VAL A 255 10.61 -5.41 -5.66
CA VAL A 255 11.85 -5.81 -6.36
C VAL A 255 12.02 -5.10 -7.71
N ASN A 256 11.27 -4.01 -7.91
CA ASN A 256 11.17 -3.31 -9.19
C ASN A 256 12.42 -2.47 -9.49
N THR A 257 12.87 -2.59 -10.73
CA THR A 257 13.87 -1.73 -11.36
C THR A 257 13.19 -0.49 -11.93
N PHE A 258 13.96 0.59 -12.11
CA PHE A 258 13.45 1.80 -12.74
C PHE A 258 13.65 1.74 -14.26
N PRO A 259 12.77 2.36 -15.06
CA PRO A 259 12.96 2.48 -16.50
C PRO A 259 14.35 3.03 -16.83
N GLY A 260 15.05 2.38 -17.77
CA GLY A 260 16.40 2.77 -18.20
C GLY A 260 17.56 2.24 -17.35
N THR A 261 17.30 1.40 -16.35
CA THR A 261 18.38 0.71 -15.60
C THR A 261 18.78 -0.62 -16.24
N PRO A 262 20.05 -1.04 -16.14
CA PRO A 262 20.58 -2.23 -16.83
C PRO A 262 20.20 -3.58 -16.17
N GLY A 263 19.19 -3.62 -15.30
CA GLY A 263 18.82 -4.84 -14.56
C GLY A 263 17.33 -5.13 -14.55
N ASP A 264 17.00 -6.35 -14.15
CA ASP A 264 15.65 -6.91 -14.12
C ASP A 264 15.03 -6.89 -12.71
N PHE A 265 15.89 -7.06 -11.70
CA PHE A 265 15.53 -7.06 -10.29
C PHE A 265 16.39 -6.11 -9.49
N ARG A 266 15.75 -5.32 -8.64
CA ARG A 266 16.44 -4.44 -7.69
C ARG A 266 15.97 -4.74 -6.28
N LEU A 267 16.88 -5.16 -5.42
CA LEU A 267 16.55 -5.60 -4.07
C LEU A 267 17.30 -4.79 -3.02
N TRP A 268 16.61 -4.51 -1.92
CA TRP A 268 17.24 -3.97 -0.73
C TRP A 268 18.05 -5.05 -0.02
N ILE A 269 19.33 -4.80 0.20
CA ILE A 269 20.28 -5.71 0.86
C ILE A 269 21.01 -5.06 2.06
N GLY A 270 20.55 -3.89 2.51
CA GLY A 270 21.20 -3.15 3.59
C GLY A 270 21.25 -3.90 4.93
N GLY A 271 22.06 -3.39 5.85
CA GLY A 271 22.42 -4.07 7.11
C GLY A 271 21.28 -4.28 8.11
N SER A 272 20.08 -3.75 7.85
CA SER A 272 18.89 -4.06 8.67
C SER A 272 18.44 -5.51 8.50
N ARG A 273 18.79 -6.17 7.40
CA ARG A 273 18.50 -7.59 7.13
C ARG A 273 19.68 -8.49 7.51
N PRO A 274 19.43 -9.65 8.15
CA PRO A 274 20.47 -10.66 8.34
C PRO A 274 20.87 -11.29 7.00
N VAL A 275 22.12 -11.76 6.90
CA VAL A 275 22.65 -12.42 5.68
C VAL A 275 21.81 -13.63 5.26
N SER A 276 21.18 -14.32 6.22
CA SER A 276 20.26 -15.44 5.96
C SER A 276 19.06 -15.02 5.12
N ASP A 277 18.49 -13.83 5.37
CA ASP A 277 17.35 -13.32 4.59
C ASP A 277 17.78 -12.98 3.16
N ILE A 278 19.01 -12.46 3.00
CA ILE A 278 19.60 -12.18 1.69
C ILE A 278 19.71 -13.48 0.89
N THR A 279 20.29 -14.52 1.49
CA THR A 279 20.41 -15.83 0.82
C THR A 279 19.03 -16.38 0.47
N ALA A 280 18.10 -16.39 1.42
CA ALA A 280 16.76 -16.91 1.21
C ALA A 280 15.99 -16.20 0.08
N VAL A 281 16.08 -14.87 -0.03
CA VAL A 281 15.38 -14.15 -1.10
C VAL A 281 15.94 -14.45 -2.49
N PHE A 282 17.25 -14.70 -2.62
CA PHE A 282 17.84 -15.08 -3.90
C PHE A 282 17.51 -16.52 -4.32
N GLU A 283 17.46 -17.47 -3.39
CA GLU A 283 16.94 -18.83 -3.67
C GLU A 283 15.47 -18.79 -4.15
N ASN A 284 14.64 -17.97 -3.49
CA ASN A 284 13.26 -17.77 -3.92
C ASN A 284 13.17 -17.03 -5.27
N LEU A 285 14.11 -16.14 -5.59
CA LEU A 285 14.16 -15.43 -6.86
C LEU A 285 14.41 -16.41 -8.02
N GLU A 286 15.39 -17.30 -7.88
CA GLU A 286 15.68 -18.32 -8.90
C GLU A 286 14.53 -19.31 -9.06
N TYR A 287 13.98 -19.80 -7.94
CA TYR A 287 12.77 -20.63 -7.96
C TYR A 287 11.64 -19.93 -8.72
N ALA A 288 11.32 -18.69 -8.33
CA ALA A 288 10.22 -17.94 -8.92
C ALA A 288 10.46 -17.65 -10.41
N TYR A 289 11.71 -17.42 -10.81
CA TYR A 289 12.07 -17.23 -12.21
C TYR A 289 11.79 -18.47 -13.04
N HIS A 290 12.22 -19.65 -12.57
CA HIS A 290 11.96 -20.90 -13.28
C HIS A 290 10.48 -21.22 -13.39
N ARG A 291 9.71 -21.00 -12.31
CA ARG A 291 8.24 -21.17 -12.33
C ARG A 291 7.58 -20.21 -13.30
N ALA A 292 7.98 -18.94 -13.31
CA ALA A 292 7.49 -17.94 -14.24
C ALA A 292 7.83 -18.30 -15.70
N LYS A 293 9.06 -18.77 -15.98
CA LYS A 293 9.47 -19.24 -17.31
C LYS A 293 8.59 -20.38 -17.80
N ILE A 294 8.30 -21.36 -16.95
CA ILE A 294 7.38 -22.46 -17.27
C ILE A 294 6.01 -21.90 -17.69
N VAL A 295 5.40 -21.03 -16.89
CA VAL A 295 4.08 -20.46 -17.20
C VAL A 295 4.09 -19.71 -18.53
N VAL A 296 5.12 -18.90 -18.81
CA VAL A 296 5.22 -18.18 -20.10
C VAL A 296 5.36 -19.16 -21.27
N LEU A 297 6.18 -20.20 -21.13
CA LEU A 297 6.31 -21.22 -22.17
C LEU A 297 5.02 -21.99 -22.40
N GLU A 298 4.30 -22.35 -21.34
CA GLU A 298 2.98 -22.97 -21.43
C GLU A 298 1.98 -22.05 -22.13
N GLU A 299 1.98 -20.75 -21.84
CA GLU A 299 1.11 -19.76 -22.50
C GLU A 299 1.41 -19.67 -24.01
N GLU A 300 2.68 -19.69 -24.42
CA GLU A 300 3.04 -19.66 -25.84
C GLU A 300 2.74 -21.00 -26.55
N LEU A 301 2.94 -22.15 -25.88
CA LEU A 301 2.59 -23.47 -26.40
C LEU A 301 1.06 -23.65 -26.52
N ALA A 302 0.29 -23.13 -25.56
CA ALA A 302 -1.17 -23.13 -25.62
C ALA A 302 -1.69 -22.36 -26.84
N LYS A 303 -1.07 -21.22 -27.19
CA LYS A 303 -1.38 -20.50 -28.43
C LYS A 303 -1.07 -21.31 -29.69
N ALA A 304 -0.08 -22.22 -29.62
CA ALA A 304 0.26 -23.16 -30.69
C ALA A 304 -0.63 -24.42 -30.69
N GLY A 305 -1.65 -24.51 -29.83
CA GLY A 305 -2.60 -25.61 -29.77
C GLY A 305 -2.19 -26.78 -28.88
N VAL A 306 -1.14 -26.65 -28.08
CA VAL A 306 -0.75 -27.65 -27.09
C VAL A 306 -1.68 -27.56 -25.87
N SER A 307 -2.32 -28.66 -25.49
CA SER A 307 -3.10 -28.75 -24.27
C SER A 307 -2.29 -29.35 -23.13
N PHE A 308 -2.45 -28.80 -21.93
CA PHE A 308 -1.84 -29.29 -20.70
C PHE A 308 -2.91 -29.97 -19.85
N GLU A 309 -2.63 -31.17 -19.36
CA GLU A 309 -3.55 -31.84 -18.43
C GLU A 309 -3.63 -31.04 -17.13
N ALA A 310 -4.84 -30.81 -16.64
CA ALA A 310 -5.03 -30.26 -15.30
C ALA A 310 -4.54 -31.26 -14.27
N SER A 311 -3.87 -30.78 -13.21
CA SER A 311 -3.47 -31.63 -12.09
C SER A 311 -4.67 -32.44 -11.58
N ALA A 312 -4.50 -33.75 -11.36
CA ALA A 312 -5.55 -34.60 -10.79
C ALA A 312 -6.03 -34.00 -9.47
N ASP A 313 -7.30 -33.67 -9.45
CA ASP A 313 -7.70 -32.42 -8.85
C ASP A 313 -8.19 -32.60 -7.41
N ALA A 314 -7.62 -31.82 -6.48
CA ALA A 314 -8.19 -31.62 -5.15
C ALA A 314 -8.91 -30.27 -5.02
N GLY A 315 -9.18 -29.52 -6.11
CA GLY A 315 -9.94 -28.26 -6.00
C GLY A 315 -10.15 -27.35 -7.21
N SER A 316 -9.94 -27.75 -8.46
CA SER A 316 -10.28 -27.02 -9.67
C SER A 316 -11.80 -26.92 -9.77
N LYS A 317 -12.24 -25.70 -10.01
CA LYS A 317 -13.63 -25.37 -10.25
C LYS A 317 -13.94 -25.68 -11.71
N VAL A 318 -14.01 -26.97 -12.07
CA VAL A 318 -14.52 -27.37 -13.39
C VAL A 318 -15.97 -26.91 -13.51
N ARG A 319 -16.29 -26.19 -14.60
CA ARG A 319 -17.67 -25.80 -14.94
C ARG A 319 -18.50 -27.09 -15.10
N LYS A 320 -19.54 -27.27 -14.28
CA LYS A 320 -20.37 -28.49 -14.24
C LYS A 320 -21.70 -28.34 -15.00
N ASP A 321 -21.81 -27.32 -15.81
CA ASP A 321 -23.03 -26.97 -16.52
C ASP A 321 -23.10 -27.66 -17.90
N ASP A 322 -24.31 -27.84 -18.44
CA ASP A 322 -24.54 -28.54 -19.71
C ASP A 322 -24.11 -27.64 -20.89
N PRO A 323 -23.11 -28.04 -21.70
CA PRO A 323 -22.63 -27.23 -22.82
C PRO A 323 -23.68 -27.05 -23.93
N ASN A 324 -24.74 -27.84 -23.96
CA ASN A 324 -25.84 -27.71 -24.93
C ASN A 324 -26.95 -26.78 -24.45
N ARG A 325 -26.77 -26.13 -23.29
CA ARG A 325 -27.75 -25.22 -22.69
C ARG A 325 -27.21 -23.80 -22.64
N ALA A 326 -28.10 -22.83 -22.84
CA ALA A 326 -27.83 -21.43 -22.54
C ALA A 326 -28.36 -21.12 -21.12
N TYR A 327 -27.48 -20.76 -20.21
CA TYR A 327 -27.85 -20.43 -18.83
C TYR A 327 -28.19 -18.96 -18.69
N LYS A 328 -29.27 -18.63 -18.00
CA LYS A 328 -29.77 -17.26 -17.84
C LYS A 328 -29.61 -16.78 -16.40
N VAL A 329 -28.86 -15.72 -16.19
CA VAL A 329 -28.64 -15.13 -14.85
C VAL A 329 -29.26 -13.74 -14.81
N LEU A 330 -30.16 -13.52 -13.86
CA LEU A 330 -30.74 -12.19 -13.61
C LEU A 330 -29.81 -11.39 -12.68
N ILE A 331 -29.44 -10.18 -13.07
CA ILE A 331 -28.80 -9.19 -12.20
C ILE A 331 -29.83 -8.11 -11.89
N ALA A 332 -30.37 -8.11 -10.67
CA ALA A 332 -31.56 -7.34 -10.30
C ALA A 332 -31.28 -6.02 -9.57
N ASP A 333 -30.01 -5.69 -9.33
CA ASP A 333 -29.61 -4.49 -8.59
C ASP A 333 -28.44 -3.79 -9.30
N LEU A 334 -28.21 -2.52 -8.95
CA LEU A 334 -27.10 -1.73 -9.48
C LEU A 334 -25.73 -2.38 -9.23
N VAL A 335 -24.89 -2.39 -10.27
CA VAL A 335 -23.50 -2.86 -10.22
C VAL A 335 -22.54 -1.76 -10.69
N GLY A 336 -21.28 -1.83 -10.28
CA GLY A 336 -20.22 -0.89 -10.69
C GLY A 336 -20.08 0.41 -9.87
N LEU A 337 -20.98 0.68 -8.92
CA LEU A 337 -20.88 1.69 -7.84
C LEU A 337 -20.34 3.11 -8.21
N LYS A 338 -20.37 3.48 -9.49
CA LYS A 338 -19.93 4.76 -10.05
C LYS A 338 -20.96 5.26 -11.04
N PHE A 339 -20.93 6.57 -11.31
CA PHE A 339 -21.69 7.16 -12.41
C PHE A 339 -20.80 7.29 -13.63
N ASN A 340 -21.36 7.06 -14.81
CA ASN A 340 -20.70 7.38 -16.08
C ASN A 340 -20.75 8.89 -16.34
N SER A 341 -20.14 9.34 -17.44
CA SER A 341 -20.09 10.75 -17.85
C SER A 341 -21.47 11.41 -18.00
N ASN A 342 -22.53 10.61 -18.18
CA ASN A 342 -23.90 11.07 -18.35
C ASN A 342 -24.69 11.06 -17.03
N GLY A 343 -24.06 10.75 -15.90
CA GLY A 343 -24.71 10.69 -14.58
C GLY A 343 -25.55 9.43 -14.34
N ASN A 344 -25.48 8.44 -15.24
CA ASN A 344 -26.18 7.16 -15.07
C ASN A 344 -25.28 6.14 -14.34
N PRO A 345 -25.84 5.17 -13.61
CA PRO A 345 -25.04 4.08 -13.02
C PRO A 345 -24.20 3.36 -14.08
N ASP A 346 -22.93 3.18 -13.78
CA ASP A 346 -21.94 2.62 -14.69
C ASP A 346 -21.69 1.14 -14.41
N PHE A 347 -22.17 0.28 -15.30
CA PHE A 347 -21.99 -1.17 -15.25
C PHE A 347 -20.84 -1.67 -16.16
N SER A 348 -20.08 -0.78 -16.80
CA SER A 348 -19.08 -1.12 -17.82
C SER A 348 -18.05 -2.14 -17.33
N GLU A 349 -17.46 -1.93 -16.15
CA GLU A 349 -16.47 -2.84 -15.56
C GLU A 349 -17.01 -4.27 -15.37
N VAL A 350 -18.27 -4.38 -14.94
CA VAL A 350 -18.92 -5.69 -14.75
C VAL A 350 -19.24 -6.35 -16.08
N LYS A 351 -19.69 -5.57 -17.06
CA LYS A 351 -19.93 -6.04 -18.42
C LYS A 351 -18.62 -6.58 -19.04
N GLU A 352 -17.56 -5.78 -19.00
CA GLU A 352 -16.25 -6.14 -19.55
C GLU A 352 -15.72 -7.43 -18.90
N TYR A 353 -15.84 -7.56 -17.58
CA TYR A 353 -15.45 -8.77 -16.87
C TYR A 353 -16.26 -10.00 -17.30
N ILE A 354 -17.59 -9.87 -17.44
CA ILE A 354 -18.46 -10.96 -17.90
C ILE A 354 -18.07 -11.40 -19.32
N GLU A 355 -17.83 -10.46 -20.23
CA GLU A 355 -17.46 -10.72 -21.62
C GLU A 355 -16.05 -11.32 -21.73
N GLU A 356 -15.10 -10.85 -20.92
CA GLU A 356 -13.75 -11.43 -20.82
C GLU A 356 -13.79 -12.91 -20.38
N LYS A 357 -14.75 -13.29 -19.53
CA LYS A 357 -14.97 -14.69 -19.11
C LYS A 357 -15.80 -15.50 -20.12
N GLY A 358 -15.99 -15.01 -21.34
CA GLY A 358 -16.68 -15.71 -22.42
C GLY A 358 -18.20 -15.80 -22.25
N SER A 359 -18.77 -15.02 -21.34
CA SER A 359 -20.22 -14.91 -21.10
C SER A 359 -20.80 -13.70 -21.83
N VAL A 360 -22.13 -13.58 -21.88
CA VAL A 360 -22.81 -12.52 -22.64
C VAL A 360 -23.60 -11.62 -21.69
N PHE A 361 -23.50 -10.30 -21.86
CA PHE A 361 -24.23 -9.32 -21.07
C PHE A 361 -25.37 -8.67 -21.87
N HIS A 362 -26.56 -8.66 -21.29
CA HIS A 362 -27.78 -8.09 -21.87
C HIS A 362 -28.33 -7.01 -20.94
N LYS A 363 -28.86 -5.93 -21.53
CA LYS A 363 -29.60 -4.91 -20.80
C LYS A 363 -31.10 -5.14 -21.00
N GLY A 364 -31.85 -5.28 -19.90
CA GLY A 364 -33.28 -5.57 -19.95
C GLY A 364 -33.63 -7.06 -19.81
N PRO A 365 -34.93 -7.41 -19.97
CA PRO A 365 -35.42 -8.77 -19.77
C PRO A 365 -35.06 -9.73 -20.91
N VAL A 366 -35.19 -11.04 -20.68
CA VAL A 366 -35.14 -12.04 -21.74
C VAL A 366 -36.33 -11.81 -22.69
N ALA A 367 -36.09 -11.73 -23.99
CA ALA A 367 -37.15 -11.64 -24.98
C ALA A 367 -37.87 -13.00 -25.15
N ASP A 368 -39.20 -12.97 -25.30
CA ASP A 368 -39.99 -14.12 -25.74
C ASP A 368 -39.43 -14.54 -27.12
N HIS A 369 -38.78 -15.72 -27.20
CA HIS A 369 -38.08 -16.26 -28.38
C HIS A 369 -36.61 -15.80 -28.62
N ALA A 370 -35.86 -15.42 -27.60
CA ALA A 370 -34.42 -15.21 -27.78
C ALA A 370 -33.67 -16.53 -28.10
N ASP A 371 -33.10 -16.63 -29.31
CA ASP A 371 -32.10 -17.64 -29.66
C ASP A 371 -30.78 -17.31 -28.94
N LEU A 372 -30.59 -17.89 -27.74
CA LEU A 372 -29.39 -17.70 -26.94
C LEU A 372 -28.31 -18.73 -27.32
N GLU A 373 -27.05 -18.29 -27.31
CA GLU A 373 -25.91 -19.14 -27.63
C GLU A 373 -25.70 -20.21 -26.54
N THR A 374 -25.77 -21.48 -26.93
CA THR A 374 -25.55 -22.61 -26.01
C THR A 374 -24.08 -22.68 -25.57
N GLY A 375 -23.83 -23.15 -24.34
CA GLY A 375 -22.48 -23.21 -23.78
C GLY A 375 -22.03 -21.92 -23.10
N LYS A 376 -22.82 -20.85 -23.19
CA LYS A 376 -22.58 -19.56 -22.53
C LYS A 376 -23.55 -19.28 -21.39
N ILE A 377 -23.11 -18.41 -20.49
CA ILE A 377 -23.96 -17.79 -19.47
C ILE A 377 -24.37 -16.42 -19.99
N HIS A 378 -25.67 -16.16 -20.00
CA HIS A 378 -26.27 -14.91 -20.40
C HIS A 378 -26.74 -14.16 -19.17
N PHE A 379 -26.11 -13.03 -18.88
CA PHE A 379 -26.46 -12.15 -17.76
C PHE A 379 -27.42 -11.07 -18.24
N PHE A 380 -28.56 -10.92 -17.57
CA PHE A 380 -29.59 -9.93 -17.89
C PHE A 380 -29.65 -8.89 -16.78
N TYR A 381 -29.26 -7.67 -17.10
CA TYR A 381 -29.17 -6.56 -16.16
C TYR A 381 -30.48 -5.77 -16.12
N GLN A 382 -31.18 -5.86 -14.99
CA GLN A 382 -32.46 -5.24 -14.71
C GLN A 382 -32.48 -4.62 -13.30
N PRO A 383 -31.74 -3.52 -13.08
CA PRO A 383 -31.60 -2.92 -11.75
C PRO A 383 -32.86 -2.22 -11.23
N ASP A 384 -33.86 -2.01 -12.09
CA ASP A 384 -35.08 -1.28 -11.77
C ASP A 384 -36.18 -2.21 -11.20
N LEU A 385 -35.93 -3.51 -11.09
CA LEU A 385 -36.86 -4.46 -10.47
C LEU A 385 -36.94 -4.23 -8.96
N SER A 386 -38.13 -3.92 -8.45
CA SER A 386 -38.31 -3.68 -7.00
C SER A 386 -39.54 -4.34 -6.41
N ARG A 387 -40.65 -4.45 -7.15
CA ARG A 387 -41.94 -4.90 -6.64
C ARG A 387 -42.30 -6.29 -7.15
N ALA A 388 -43.10 -7.02 -6.38
CA ALA A 388 -43.57 -8.35 -6.78
C ALA A 388 -44.31 -8.33 -8.14
N GLU A 389 -45.08 -7.28 -8.42
CA GLU A 389 -45.78 -7.08 -9.69
C GLU A 389 -44.84 -6.92 -10.91
N GLU A 390 -43.60 -6.50 -10.69
CA GLU A 390 -42.55 -6.35 -11.70
C GLU A 390 -41.69 -7.61 -11.81
N ILE A 391 -41.43 -8.26 -10.67
CA ILE A 391 -40.51 -9.41 -10.53
C ILE A 391 -41.17 -10.73 -10.96
N LEU A 392 -42.40 -10.99 -10.50
CA LEU A 392 -43.05 -12.29 -10.69
C LEU A 392 -43.27 -12.63 -12.17
N PRO A 393 -43.77 -11.72 -13.05
CA PRO A 393 -43.98 -12.05 -14.46
C PRO A 393 -42.72 -12.51 -15.20
N GLN A 394 -41.55 -12.29 -14.61
CA GLN A 394 -40.25 -12.65 -15.19
C GLN A 394 -39.53 -13.78 -14.44
N THR A 395 -40.06 -14.27 -13.32
CA THR A 395 -39.32 -15.21 -12.47
C THR A 395 -40.16 -16.40 -12.00
N ASP A 396 -41.49 -16.34 -12.07
CA ASP A 396 -42.39 -17.35 -11.52
C ASP A 396 -42.42 -18.69 -12.29
N GLN A 397 -41.97 -18.70 -13.55
CA GLN A 397 -41.92 -19.89 -14.41
C GLN A 397 -40.49 -20.40 -14.65
N GLY A 398 -39.51 -19.93 -13.88
CA GLY A 398 -38.10 -20.32 -14.06
C GLY A 398 -37.48 -19.74 -15.33
N GLN A 399 -37.90 -18.55 -15.75
CA GLN A 399 -37.34 -17.85 -16.91
C GLN A 399 -35.84 -17.55 -16.74
N TYR A 400 -35.34 -17.48 -15.50
CA TYR A 400 -33.92 -17.37 -15.17
C TYR A 400 -33.46 -18.59 -14.37
N ASP A 401 -32.24 -19.03 -14.64
CA ASP A 401 -31.59 -20.13 -13.94
C ASP A 401 -31.06 -19.71 -12.57
N ALA A 402 -30.50 -18.50 -12.49
CA ALA A 402 -29.92 -17.98 -11.26
C ALA A 402 -30.15 -16.49 -11.08
N LEU A 403 -29.97 -16.03 -9.85
CA LEU A 403 -30.15 -14.64 -9.44
C LEU A 403 -28.88 -14.06 -8.83
N ILE A 404 -28.58 -12.81 -9.18
CA ILE A 404 -27.66 -11.92 -8.47
C ILE A 404 -28.47 -10.70 -8.02
N ALA A 405 -28.55 -10.48 -6.70
CA ALA A 405 -29.29 -9.37 -6.10
C ALA A 405 -28.51 -8.76 -4.93
N ALA A 406 -28.79 -7.51 -4.58
CA ALA A 406 -28.15 -6.79 -3.48
C ALA A 406 -29.18 -6.38 -2.40
N ALA A 407 -30.15 -5.56 -2.78
CA ALA A 407 -31.17 -4.98 -1.90
C ALA A 407 -32.59 -5.45 -2.26
N THR A 408 -32.87 -5.71 -3.53
CA THR A 408 -34.21 -6.10 -4.00
C THR A 408 -34.73 -7.33 -3.26
N PHE A 409 -36.00 -7.28 -2.84
CA PHE A 409 -36.67 -8.40 -2.17
C PHE A 409 -37.34 -9.29 -3.20
N PHE A 410 -36.90 -10.56 -3.28
CA PHE A 410 -37.47 -11.54 -4.18
C PHE A 410 -38.56 -12.36 -3.48
N PRO A 411 -39.81 -12.36 -4.01
CA PRO A 411 -40.91 -13.14 -3.46
C PRO A 411 -40.63 -14.65 -3.40
N LYS A 412 -41.43 -15.36 -2.60
CA LYS A 412 -41.30 -16.82 -2.42
C LYS A 412 -41.56 -17.59 -3.72
N GLU A 413 -42.41 -17.02 -4.55
CA GLU A 413 -42.93 -17.56 -5.80
C GLU A 413 -41.95 -17.42 -6.97
N SER A 414 -40.89 -16.62 -6.84
CA SER A 414 -39.82 -16.58 -7.85
C SER A 414 -39.09 -17.92 -7.91
N VAL A 415 -38.77 -18.39 -9.12
CA VAL A 415 -38.16 -19.70 -9.39
C VAL A 415 -36.78 -19.53 -10.04
N PHE A 416 -35.76 -20.15 -9.43
CA PHE A 416 -34.37 -20.14 -9.89
C PHE A 416 -33.73 -21.50 -9.63
N ASN A 417 -33.59 -22.33 -10.67
CA ASN A 417 -33.22 -23.74 -10.49
C ASN A 417 -31.73 -23.99 -10.24
N SER A 418 -30.86 -23.01 -10.50
CA SER A 418 -29.40 -23.17 -10.46
C SER A 418 -28.71 -22.41 -9.32
N GLY A 419 -29.38 -21.42 -8.71
CA GLY A 419 -28.90 -20.78 -7.47
C GLY A 419 -29.17 -19.30 -7.35
N GLY A 420 -28.76 -18.73 -6.22
CA GLY A 420 -28.85 -17.29 -5.95
C GLY A 420 -27.61 -16.78 -5.22
N VAL A 421 -27.13 -15.60 -5.60
CA VAL A 421 -26.05 -14.88 -4.92
C VAL A 421 -26.58 -13.55 -4.42
N ARG A 422 -26.44 -13.31 -3.13
CA ARG A 422 -26.68 -12.00 -2.53
C ARG A 422 -25.37 -11.22 -2.41
N ILE A 423 -25.33 -10.02 -3.00
CA ILE A 423 -24.26 -9.04 -2.82
C ILE A 423 -24.36 -8.42 -1.41
N GLY A 424 -23.60 -8.98 -0.48
CA GLY A 424 -23.57 -8.61 0.94
C GLY A 424 -23.70 -9.81 1.88
N ALA A 425 -23.67 -9.58 3.19
CA ALA A 425 -23.57 -10.65 4.20
C ALA A 425 -24.90 -11.36 4.58
N GLY A 426 -26.01 -10.62 4.77
CA GLY A 426 -27.32 -11.23 5.08
C GLY A 426 -28.13 -11.58 3.83
N THR A 427 -28.96 -12.60 3.89
CA THR A 427 -29.77 -13.12 2.75
C THR A 427 -31.28 -12.95 2.95
N GLY A 428 -31.72 -12.10 3.89
CA GLY A 428 -33.13 -11.95 4.25
C GLY A 428 -34.05 -11.45 3.12
N ASN A 429 -33.49 -10.79 2.10
CA ASN A 429 -34.21 -10.37 0.91
C ASN A 429 -34.38 -11.47 -0.15
N MET A 430 -33.72 -12.63 0.03
CA MET A 430 -33.76 -13.76 -0.89
C MET A 430 -34.83 -14.77 -0.43
N SER A 431 -36.12 -14.43 -0.57
CA SER A 431 -37.20 -15.26 0.01
C SER A 431 -37.71 -16.39 -0.89
N SER A 432 -37.20 -16.54 -2.12
CA SER A 432 -37.60 -17.63 -3.04
C SER A 432 -37.57 -19.02 -2.41
N THR A 433 -38.59 -19.81 -2.71
CA THR A 433 -38.68 -21.22 -2.34
C THR A 433 -37.61 -22.09 -3.00
N SER A 434 -37.01 -21.63 -4.11
CA SER A 434 -35.96 -22.36 -4.84
C SER A 434 -34.78 -22.75 -3.95
N TRP A 435 -34.45 -21.90 -2.97
CA TRP A 435 -33.42 -22.15 -1.96
C TRP A 435 -34.00 -22.22 -0.53
N GLY A 436 -35.30 -22.41 -0.38
CA GLY A 436 -35.96 -22.58 0.93
C GLY A 436 -36.17 -21.29 1.73
N GLY A 437 -36.07 -20.13 1.09
CA GLY A 437 -36.19 -18.82 1.72
C GLY A 437 -34.88 -18.25 2.25
N GLY A 438 -34.94 -17.14 2.98
CA GLY A 438 -33.76 -16.34 3.32
C GLY A 438 -32.69 -17.02 4.19
N ASN A 439 -32.95 -18.21 4.74
CA ASN A 439 -31.97 -19.02 5.48
C ASN A 439 -31.26 -20.08 4.61
N GLY A 440 -31.69 -20.28 3.37
CA GLY A 440 -31.08 -21.24 2.44
C GLY A 440 -31.41 -22.72 2.71
N ALA A 441 -32.37 -23.04 3.59
CA ALA A 441 -32.61 -24.41 4.04
C ALA A 441 -33.79 -25.07 3.33
N GLY A 442 -33.57 -26.26 2.75
CA GLY A 442 -34.64 -27.11 2.20
C GLY A 442 -35.08 -26.76 0.77
N GLY A 443 -34.37 -25.86 0.08
CA GLY A 443 -34.57 -25.63 -1.36
C GLY A 443 -33.75 -26.56 -2.25
N VAL A 444 -34.07 -26.55 -3.54
CA VAL A 444 -33.42 -27.34 -4.59
C VAL A 444 -32.16 -26.68 -5.16
N ALA A 445 -32.00 -25.38 -4.96
CA ALA A 445 -30.90 -24.58 -5.49
C ALA A 445 -30.06 -23.95 -4.35
N PRO A 446 -28.75 -23.77 -4.55
CA PRO A 446 -27.87 -23.18 -3.53
C PRO A 446 -28.11 -21.67 -3.38
N LEU A 447 -28.09 -21.19 -2.13
CA LEU A 447 -28.06 -19.76 -1.78
C LEU A 447 -26.68 -19.38 -1.24
N MET A 448 -26.09 -18.36 -1.86
CA MET A 448 -24.77 -17.85 -1.53
C MET A 448 -24.85 -16.36 -1.19
N ASN A 449 -23.82 -15.87 -0.50
CA ASN A 449 -23.66 -14.48 -0.15
C ASN A 449 -22.19 -14.06 -0.35
N THR A 450 -21.92 -12.75 -0.36
CA THR A 450 -20.57 -12.22 -0.57
C THR A 450 -20.09 -11.45 0.67
N PRO A 451 -19.84 -12.13 1.81
CA PRO A 451 -19.32 -11.47 3.00
C PRO A 451 -17.98 -10.79 2.68
N SER A 452 -17.70 -9.67 3.36
CA SER A 452 -16.48 -8.86 3.22
C SER A 452 -16.42 -7.90 2.02
N PHE A 453 -17.09 -8.18 0.90
CA PHE A 453 -16.92 -7.42 -0.35
C PHE A 453 -17.17 -5.90 -0.18
N ASN A 454 -18.16 -5.53 0.63
CA ASN A 454 -18.51 -4.13 0.89
C ASN A 454 -17.95 -3.59 2.22
N SER A 455 -17.15 -4.35 2.98
CA SER A 455 -16.82 -3.99 4.37
C SER A 455 -16.06 -2.66 4.48
N ARG A 456 -15.11 -2.40 3.57
CA ARG A 456 -14.39 -1.13 3.50
C ARG A 456 -15.30 0.03 3.13
N ALA A 457 -16.11 -0.13 2.09
CA ALA A 457 -17.05 0.90 1.65
C ALA A 457 -18.05 1.26 2.76
N THR A 458 -18.57 0.26 3.48
CA THR A 458 -19.44 0.49 4.65
C THR A 458 -18.71 1.24 5.77
N ALA A 459 -17.48 0.85 6.10
CA ALA A 459 -16.67 1.55 7.10
C ALA A 459 -16.39 3.02 6.69
N HIS A 460 -16.09 3.27 5.41
CA HIS A 460 -15.92 4.64 4.89
C HIS A 460 -17.20 5.46 5.03
N MET A 461 -18.37 4.89 4.74
CA MET A 461 -19.65 5.60 4.89
C MET A 461 -19.98 5.88 6.35
N MET A 462 -19.63 4.98 7.27
CA MET A 462 -19.74 5.22 8.72
C MET A 462 -18.86 6.41 9.14
N PHE A 463 -17.60 6.45 8.72
CA PHE A 463 -16.72 7.58 9.03
C PHE A 463 -17.15 8.88 8.36
N LYS A 464 -17.69 8.82 7.14
CA LYS A 464 -18.32 9.98 6.49
C LYS A 464 -19.46 10.52 7.35
N ALA A 465 -20.31 9.65 7.90
CA ALA A 465 -21.39 10.05 8.79
C ALA A 465 -20.85 10.62 10.10
N LEU A 466 -19.87 9.95 10.73
CA LEU A 466 -19.23 10.40 11.97
C LEU A 466 -18.62 11.79 11.80
N LEU A 467 -17.79 12.00 10.78
CA LEU A 467 -17.14 13.28 10.48
C LEU A 467 -18.11 14.38 10.07
N LYS A 468 -19.29 14.02 9.55
CA LYS A 468 -20.37 14.98 9.31
C LYS A 468 -21.00 15.47 10.62
N THR A 469 -21.06 14.60 11.63
CA THR A 469 -21.74 14.89 12.91
C THR A 469 -20.80 15.30 14.04
N SER A 470 -19.49 15.03 13.90
CA SER A 470 -18.49 15.33 14.92
C SER A 470 -17.11 15.46 14.25
N PRO A 471 -16.62 16.70 14.03
CA PRO A 471 -17.28 17.97 14.33
C PRO A 471 -18.44 18.27 13.35
N ASP A 472 -19.58 18.73 13.86
CA ASP A 472 -20.69 19.24 13.03
C ASP A 472 -20.33 20.62 12.46
N LEU A 473 -19.45 20.60 11.47
CA LEU A 473 -19.00 21.80 10.77
C LEU A 473 -20.02 22.14 9.67
N ASP A 474 -20.66 23.31 9.75
CA ASP A 474 -21.54 23.81 8.70
C ASP A 474 -20.74 24.25 7.45
N VAL A 475 -20.22 23.26 6.75
CA VAL A 475 -19.43 23.41 5.53
C VAL A 475 -20.23 24.06 4.40
N ALA A 476 -21.56 23.96 4.42
CA ALA A 476 -22.43 24.57 3.41
C ALA A 476 -22.44 26.09 3.57
N THR A 477 -22.71 26.60 4.77
CA THR A 477 -22.65 28.04 5.05
C THR A 477 -21.24 28.58 4.87
N LEU A 478 -20.22 27.85 5.33
CA LEU A 478 -18.82 28.24 5.14
C LEU A 478 -18.47 28.37 3.65
N HIS A 479 -18.85 27.38 2.84
CA HIS A 479 -18.65 27.41 1.39
C HIS A 479 -19.34 28.63 0.75
N GLN A 480 -20.60 28.89 1.08
CA GLN A 480 -21.35 30.04 0.55
C GLN A 480 -20.67 31.38 0.90
N ARG A 481 -20.21 31.54 2.14
CA ARG A 481 -19.48 32.76 2.56
C ARG A 481 -18.15 32.91 1.80
N VAL A 482 -17.43 31.82 1.57
CA VAL A 482 -16.15 31.84 0.83
C VAL A 482 -16.36 32.21 -0.63
N ILE A 483 -17.29 31.56 -1.35
CA ILE A 483 -17.55 31.88 -2.76
C ILE A 483 -18.10 33.31 -2.95
N ALA A 484 -18.85 33.82 -1.97
CA ALA A 484 -19.32 35.20 -1.93
C ALA A 484 -18.24 36.22 -1.50
N LYS A 485 -17.01 35.77 -1.22
CA LYS A 485 -15.90 36.59 -0.68
C LYS A 485 -16.26 37.34 0.62
N ASN A 486 -17.18 36.78 1.40
CA ASN A 486 -17.69 37.34 2.66
C ASN A 486 -17.29 36.45 3.85
N PHE A 487 -16.00 36.09 3.91
CA PHE A 487 -15.44 35.33 5.01
C PHE A 487 -14.08 35.90 5.42
N ASP A 488 -14.05 36.61 6.55
CA ASP A 488 -12.84 37.11 7.21
C ASP A 488 -12.38 36.05 8.23
N THR A 489 -11.43 35.21 7.82
CA THR A 489 -10.89 34.12 8.65
C THR A 489 -10.40 34.62 10.02
N GLY A 490 -9.84 35.83 10.11
CA GLY A 490 -9.32 36.38 11.35
C GLY A 490 -10.40 36.72 12.39
N LYS A 491 -11.65 36.90 11.96
CA LYS A 491 -12.77 37.32 12.83
C LYS A 491 -13.87 36.27 12.97
N GLN A 492 -14.11 35.49 11.92
CA GLN A 492 -15.30 34.65 11.79
C GLN A 492 -15.02 33.15 11.96
N LEU A 493 -13.76 32.73 12.11
CA LEU A 493 -13.43 31.33 12.37
C LEU A 493 -14.05 30.83 13.69
N LYS A 494 -14.23 31.72 14.67
CA LYS A 494 -14.93 31.43 15.94
C LYS A 494 -16.38 30.94 15.75
N ASP A 495 -17.02 31.26 14.62
CA ASP A 495 -18.40 30.86 14.32
C ASP A 495 -18.46 29.41 13.80
N PHE A 496 -17.30 28.79 13.53
CA PHE A 496 -17.14 27.45 12.97
C PHE A 496 -16.16 26.62 13.81
N PRO A 497 -16.46 26.34 15.09
CA PRO A 497 -15.56 25.61 15.96
C PRO A 497 -15.35 24.19 15.43
N THR A 498 -14.09 23.77 15.32
CA THR A 498 -13.72 22.41 14.97
C THR A 498 -13.24 21.67 16.20
N GLU A 499 -13.84 20.52 16.49
CA GLU A 499 -13.35 19.58 17.49
C GLU A 499 -12.61 18.44 16.78
N LYS A 500 -11.49 17.99 17.35
CA LYS A 500 -10.76 16.84 16.85
C LYS A 500 -11.41 15.55 17.34
N ILE A 501 -11.36 14.51 16.51
CA ILE A 501 -11.70 13.14 16.94
C ILE A 501 -10.48 12.34 17.40
N GLU A 502 -9.27 12.87 17.18
CA GLU A 502 -8.03 12.33 17.74
C GLU A 502 -8.11 12.28 19.27
N GLY A 503 -7.71 11.16 19.85
CA GLY A 503 -7.76 10.89 21.29
C GLY A 503 -9.14 10.54 21.83
N LYS A 504 -10.22 10.69 21.03
CA LYS A 504 -11.56 10.27 21.43
C LYS A 504 -11.68 8.75 21.46
N ARG A 505 -12.55 8.24 22.31
CA ARG A 505 -12.77 6.80 22.51
C ARG A 505 -13.94 6.32 21.67
N ILE A 506 -13.74 5.24 20.92
CA ILE A 506 -14.80 4.56 20.17
C ILE A 506 -15.00 3.13 20.68
N GLY A 507 -16.22 2.85 21.15
CA GLY A 507 -16.69 1.52 21.49
C GLY A 507 -17.22 0.80 20.25
N ILE A 508 -16.68 -0.36 19.93
CA ILE A 508 -17.07 -1.18 18.79
C ILE A 508 -17.67 -2.48 19.31
N ILE A 509 -18.95 -2.70 19.01
CA ILE A 509 -19.70 -3.89 19.43
C ILE A 509 -19.78 -4.86 18.26
N GLY A 510 -18.96 -5.92 18.32
CA GLY A 510 -18.78 -6.89 17.25
C GLY A 510 -17.64 -6.52 16.31
N ILE A 511 -16.69 -7.45 16.13
CA ILE A 511 -15.50 -7.27 15.29
C ILE A 511 -15.42 -8.26 14.13
N GLY A 512 -16.49 -8.31 13.34
CA GLY A 512 -16.48 -8.97 12.03
C GLY A 512 -15.71 -8.18 10.98
N ASN A 513 -15.93 -8.49 9.70
CA ASN A 513 -15.22 -7.83 8.60
C ASN A 513 -15.42 -6.30 8.59
N ILE A 514 -16.64 -5.81 8.85
CA ILE A 514 -16.93 -4.36 8.90
C ILE A 514 -16.30 -3.74 10.16
N GLY A 515 -16.56 -4.33 11.34
CA GLY A 515 -16.07 -3.78 12.61
C GLY A 515 -14.55 -3.71 12.68
N ARG A 516 -13.84 -4.66 12.05
CA ARG A 516 -12.38 -4.58 11.92
C ARG A 516 -11.93 -3.41 11.05
N GLU A 517 -12.58 -3.16 9.91
CA GLU A 517 -12.21 -2.01 9.07
C GLU A 517 -12.55 -0.68 9.75
N VAL A 518 -13.65 -0.61 10.51
CA VAL A 518 -13.97 0.55 11.37
C VAL A 518 -12.89 0.75 12.44
N ALA A 519 -12.47 -0.32 13.12
CA ALA A 519 -11.40 -0.27 14.13
C ALA A 519 -10.07 0.25 13.56
N LYS A 520 -9.68 -0.23 12.36
CA LYS A 520 -8.46 0.24 11.68
C LYS A 520 -8.54 1.72 11.29
N ILE A 521 -9.68 2.16 10.75
CA ILE A 521 -9.86 3.57 10.38
C ILE A 521 -9.87 4.44 11.64
N ALA A 522 -10.54 4.01 12.71
CA ALA A 522 -10.52 4.71 14.00
C ALA A 522 -9.10 4.86 14.55
N GLN A 523 -8.32 3.78 14.52
CA GLN A 523 -6.91 3.80 14.91
C GLN A 523 -6.07 4.74 14.02
N ALA A 524 -6.35 4.78 12.72
CA ALA A 524 -5.71 5.73 11.80
C ALA A 524 -6.09 7.21 12.06
N PHE A 525 -7.27 7.46 12.63
CA PHE A 525 -7.67 8.77 13.17
C PHE A 525 -7.15 9.02 14.59
N SER A 526 -6.28 8.14 15.12
CA SER A 526 -5.72 8.21 16.47
C SER A 526 -6.77 8.19 17.59
N MET A 527 -7.87 7.45 17.38
CA MET A 527 -8.89 7.22 18.40
C MET A 527 -8.49 6.07 19.33
N GLU A 528 -8.97 6.08 20.57
CA GLU A 528 -8.88 4.93 21.47
C GLU A 528 -9.95 3.90 21.08
N VAL A 529 -9.53 2.77 20.50
CA VAL A 529 -10.44 1.75 19.99
C VAL A 529 -10.68 0.67 21.04
N VAL A 530 -11.93 0.51 21.45
CA VAL A 530 -12.35 -0.45 22.46
C VAL A 530 -13.38 -1.38 21.87
N VAL A 531 -13.15 -2.68 21.97
CA VAL A 531 -13.92 -3.68 21.23
C VAL A 531 -14.56 -4.66 22.20
N HIS A 532 -15.88 -4.74 22.16
CA HIS A 532 -16.59 -5.88 22.75
C HIS A 532 -16.84 -6.96 21.69
N ALA A 533 -16.38 -8.17 21.98
CA ALA A 533 -16.64 -9.35 21.17
C ALA A 533 -16.55 -10.64 22.00
N ARG A 534 -16.85 -11.78 21.37
CA ARG A 534 -16.77 -13.11 22.02
C ARG A 534 -15.37 -13.34 22.64
N PRO A 535 -15.26 -13.89 23.87
CA PRO A 535 -13.98 -14.01 24.58
C PRO A 535 -12.85 -14.68 23.81
N ARG A 536 -13.16 -15.66 22.94
CA ARG A 536 -12.17 -16.33 22.09
C ARG A 536 -11.39 -15.39 21.16
N LEU A 537 -11.89 -14.18 20.91
CA LEU A 537 -11.25 -13.18 20.03
C LEU A 537 -10.35 -12.20 20.79
N GLN A 538 -10.30 -12.24 22.14
CA GLN A 538 -9.55 -11.29 22.96
C GLN A 538 -8.09 -11.15 22.51
N LYS A 539 -7.35 -12.26 22.45
CA LYS A 539 -5.93 -12.26 22.06
C LYS A 539 -5.71 -11.63 20.68
N TRP A 540 -6.64 -11.85 19.76
CA TRP A 540 -6.54 -11.32 18.41
C TRP A 540 -6.82 -9.81 18.37
N ILE A 541 -7.85 -9.35 19.09
CA ILE A 541 -8.17 -7.92 19.25
C ILE A 541 -6.97 -7.16 19.82
N GLU A 542 -6.38 -7.68 20.89
CA GLU A 542 -5.21 -7.09 21.55
C GLU A 542 -3.97 -7.11 20.63
N SER A 543 -3.79 -8.17 19.83
CA SER A 543 -2.67 -8.26 18.87
C SER A 543 -2.73 -7.24 17.73
N GLU A 544 -3.93 -6.75 17.37
CA GLU A 544 -4.13 -5.69 16.38
C GLU A 544 -4.00 -4.28 17.02
N GLY A 545 -3.72 -4.20 18.33
CA GLY A 545 -3.52 -2.96 19.07
C GLY A 545 -4.82 -2.31 19.55
N PHE A 546 -5.92 -3.06 19.66
CA PHE A 546 -7.20 -2.58 20.21
C PHE A 546 -7.39 -3.04 21.66
N ILE A 547 -8.25 -2.34 22.41
CA ILE A 547 -8.56 -2.68 23.80
C ILE A 547 -9.75 -3.65 23.81
N TYR A 548 -9.59 -4.82 24.43
CA TYR A 548 -10.70 -5.74 24.63
C TYR A 548 -11.60 -5.32 25.80
N ALA A 549 -12.92 -5.32 25.58
CA ALA A 549 -13.92 -5.08 26.60
C ALA A 549 -14.76 -6.36 26.86
N PRO A 550 -14.82 -6.85 28.10
CA PRO A 550 -15.51 -8.11 28.40
C PRO A 550 -17.03 -8.00 28.32
N SER A 551 -17.60 -6.79 28.43
CA SER A 551 -19.03 -6.52 28.21
C SER A 551 -19.29 -5.33 27.28
N ILE A 552 -20.53 -5.18 26.81
CA ILE A 552 -20.96 -4.02 26.01
C ILE A 552 -20.85 -2.74 26.85
N GLU A 553 -21.20 -2.81 28.13
CA GLU A 553 -21.10 -1.71 29.08
C GLU A 553 -19.65 -1.24 29.24
N ASP A 554 -18.69 -2.17 29.30
CA ASP A 554 -17.27 -1.83 29.37
C ASP A 554 -16.75 -1.16 28.09
N ALA A 555 -17.26 -1.57 26.92
CA ALA A 555 -16.95 -0.92 25.66
C ALA A 555 -17.58 0.48 25.55
N ALA A 556 -18.78 0.66 26.10
CA ALA A 556 -19.49 1.94 26.11
C ALA A 556 -18.93 2.92 27.15
N LYS A 557 -18.29 2.43 28.21
CA LYS A 557 -17.81 3.26 29.31
C LYS A 557 -16.78 4.28 28.83
N GLY A 558 -17.15 5.56 28.90
CA GLY A 558 -16.33 6.69 28.47
C GLY A 558 -16.18 6.84 26.96
N ALA A 559 -16.93 6.08 26.15
CA ALA A 559 -16.86 6.18 24.70
C ALA A 559 -17.53 7.47 24.21
N ASP A 560 -16.83 8.23 23.38
CA ASP A 560 -17.38 9.37 22.64
C ASP A 560 -18.26 8.90 21.48
N PHE A 561 -17.96 7.72 20.92
CA PHE A 561 -18.69 7.11 19.82
C PHE A 561 -18.92 5.62 20.08
N ILE A 562 -20.07 5.10 19.66
CA ILE A 562 -20.35 3.66 19.71
C ILE A 562 -20.81 3.19 18.33
N SER A 563 -20.24 2.09 17.85
CA SER A 563 -20.61 1.47 16.58
C SER A 563 -20.95 -0.01 16.75
N PHE A 564 -22.10 -0.41 16.22
CA PHE A 564 -22.59 -1.79 16.27
C PHE A 564 -22.39 -2.49 14.94
N HIS A 565 -21.75 -3.66 14.97
CA HIS A 565 -21.52 -4.54 13.81
C HIS A 565 -21.97 -5.96 14.12
N THR A 566 -23.20 -6.08 14.60
CA THR A 566 -23.87 -7.34 14.92
C THR A 566 -24.97 -7.64 13.90
N GLY A 567 -25.37 -8.91 13.80
CA GLY A 567 -26.57 -9.26 13.03
C GLY A 567 -27.82 -8.73 13.74
N LEU A 568 -28.79 -8.23 12.98
CA LEU A 568 -30.07 -7.77 13.52
C LEU A 568 -30.77 -8.97 14.20
N GLY A 569 -31.06 -8.87 15.50
CA GLY A 569 -31.64 -9.95 16.31
C GLY A 569 -30.64 -10.93 16.93
N ALA A 570 -29.33 -10.67 16.82
CA ALA A 570 -28.35 -11.35 17.67
C ALA A 570 -28.57 -10.93 19.14
N PRO A 571 -28.63 -11.88 20.09
CA PRO A 571 -28.89 -11.60 21.50
C PRO A 571 -27.79 -10.77 22.15
#